data_AF-A0A7Y9WHR5-F1
#
_entry.id   AF-A0A7Y9WHR5-F1
#
_cell.length_a   1.000
_cell.length_b   1.000
_cell.length_c   1.000
_cell.angle_alpha   90.00
_cell.angle_beta   90.00
_cell.angle_gamma   90.00
#
_symmetry.space_group_name_H-M   'P 1'
#
loop_
_entity.id
_entity.type
_entity.pdbx_description
1 polymer ?
#
loop_
_entity_poly.entity_id
_entity_poly.type
_entity_poly.pdbx_seq_one_letter_code
_entity_poly.pdbx_strand_id
1 'polypeptide(L)'
;MPYRMHSEYLPRLFLDNDLACGRYLIDERPVSVRNIRAPMLLVGTERDHIAPWRSVYKIHNLSDTDITFVLASGGHNADVVSEPGHPHRHFRLRHSAADDRRIGPDQWLTQAPPLDGSWWPAWLDWLAGHSSARRIAPPAFQAGGEDLPDAPGTYVYQH
;
A
#
# COMPACT_ATOMS: atom_id res chain seq x y z
N MET A 1 -7.93 -12.30 15.39
CA MET A 1 -8.09 -10.88 15.73
C MET A 1 -8.56 -10.77 17.17
N PRO A 2 -7.88 -10.03 18.05
CA PRO A 2 -8.34 -9.79 19.42
C PRO A 2 -9.77 -9.21 19.41
N TYR A 3 -10.60 -9.61 20.37
CA TYR A 3 -12.03 -9.29 20.41
C TYR A 3 -12.34 -7.79 20.21
N ARG A 4 -11.63 -6.89 20.91
CA ARG A 4 -11.83 -5.44 20.76
C ARG A 4 -11.54 -4.94 19.35
N MET A 5 -10.43 -5.36 18.76
CA MET A 5 -10.05 -4.98 17.40
C MET A 5 -11.12 -5.40 16.38
N HIS A 6 -11.64 -6.62 16.52
CA HIS A 6 -12.73 -7.09 15.65
C HIS A 6 -14.02 -6.27 15.84
N SER A 7 -14.44 -6.09 17.10
CA SER A 7 -15.69 -5.38 17.42
C SER A 7 -15.65 -3.88 17.10
N GLU A 8 -14.47 -3.26 17.06
CA GLU A 8 -14.31 -1.85 16.69
C GLU A 8 -14.13 -1.66 15.18
N TYR A 9 -13.36 -2.54 14.52
CA TYR A 9 -13.03 -2.36 13.09
C TYR A 9 -14.19 -2.75 12.19
N LEU A 10 -14.90 -3.84 12.50
CA LEU A 10 -15.95 -4.35 11.62
C LEU A 10 -17.07 -3.31 11.39
N PRO A 11 -17.67 -2.71 12.43
CA PRO A 11 -18.71 -1.70 12.20
C PRO A 11 -18.14 -0.46 11.53
N ARG A 12 -17.08 0.12 12.10
CA ARG A 12 -16.58 1.43 11.68
C ARG A 12 -15.94 1.42 10.29
N LEU A 13 -15.14 0.41 9.97
CA LEU A 13 -14.39 0.36 8.71
C LEU A 13 -15.12 -0.40 7.61
N PHE A 14 -15.74 -1.53 7.92
CA PHE A 14 -16.34 -2.40 6.89
C PHE A 14 -17.83 -2.11 6.64
N LEU A 15 -18.61 -1.80 7.67
CA LEU A 15 -20.04 -1.51 7.51
C LEU A 15 -20.31 -0.04 7.24
N ASP A 16 -19.75 0.85 8.07
CA ASP A 16 -20.07 2.29 8.05
C ASP A 16 -19.08 3.09 7.19
N ASN A 17 -17.92 2.52 6.87
CA ASN A 17 -16.88 3.13 6.04
C ASN A 17 -16.40 4.50 6.59
N ASP A 18 -16.33 4.62 7.91
CA ASP A 18 -16.06 5.86 8.63
C ASP A 18 -14.74 6.52 8.21
N LEU A 19 -13.69 5.75 7.88
CA LEU A 19 -12.41 6.31 7.45
C LEU A 19 -12.53 7.04 6.11
N ALA A 20 -13.18 6.44 5.12
CA ALA A 20 -13.38 7.07 3.82
C ALA A 20 -14.37 8.26 3.89
N CYS A 21 -15.30 8.21 4.85
CA CYS A 21 -16.24 9.30 5.11
C CYS A 21 -15.71 10.39 6.06
N GLY A 22 -14.47 10.26 6.58
CA GLY A 22 -13.87 11.23 7.50
C GLY A 22 -14.50 11.28 8.89
N ARG A 23 -15.18 10.22 9.32
CA ARG A 23 -15.82 10.07 10.64
C ARG A 23 -15.01 9.21 11.61
N TYR A 24 -13.94 8.56 11.15
CA TYR A 24 -13.14 7.67 11.99
C TYR A 24 -12.35 8.46 13.03
N LEU A 25 -12.50 8.10 14.31
CA LEU A 25 -11.85 8.77 15.43
C LEU A 25 -10.71 7.91 15.99
N ILE A 26 -9.57 8.54 16.24
CA ILE A 26 -8.45 7.99 17.03
C ILE A 26 -8.18 8.97 18.16
N ASP A 27 -8.19 8.50 19.41
CA ASP A 27 -8.07 9.35 20.61
C ASP A 27 -9.01 10.55 20.58
N GLU A 28 -10.28 10.31 20.24
CA GLU A 28 -11.35 11.32 20.09
C GLU A 28 -11.11 12.35 18.98
N ARG A 29 -10.11 12.15 18.11
CA ARG A 29 -9.77 13.06 17.02
C ARG A 29 -10.09 12.44 15.66
N PRO A 30 -10.79 13.18 14.77
CA PRO A 30 -11.05 12.69 13.43
C PRO A 30 -9.75 12.57 12.64
N VAL A 31 -9.58 11.42 11.99
CA VAL A 31 -8.47 11.19 11.05
C VAL A 31 -9.00 11.18 9.63
N SER A 32 -8.21 11.73 8.72
CA SER A 32 -8.54 11.80 7.30
C SER A 32 -7.33 11.40 6.46
N VAL A 33 -7.56 10.54 5.46
CA VAL A 33 -6.55 10.18 4.46
C VAL A 33 -6.05 11.43 3.72
N ARG A 34 -6.91 12.45 3.57
CA ARG A 34 -6.57 13.77 3.02
C ARG A 34 -5.60 14.59 3.86
N ASN A 35 -5.19 14.13 5.04
CA ASN A 35 -4.15 14.81 5.82
C ASN A 35 -2.74 14.26 5.54
N ILE A 36 -2.64 13.18 4.76
CA ILE A 36 -1.35 12.62 4.35
C ILE A 36 -0.82 13.45 3.17
N ARG A 37 0.36 14.07 3.37
CA ARG A 37 1.03 14.91 2.35
C ARG A 37 2.14 14.20 1.60
N ALA A 38 2.51 13.00 2.04
CA ALA A 38 3.55 12.21 1.39
C ALA A 38 3.02 11.56 0.10
N PRO A 39 3.83 11.47 -0.96
CA PRO A 39 3.46 10.73 -2.15
C PRO A 39 3.22 9.25 -1.82
N MET A 40 2.26 8.64 -2.51
CA MET A 40 1.81 7.28 -2.20
C MET A 40 2.08 6.34 -3.38
N LEU A 41 2.66 5.19 -3.11
CA LEU A 41 2.66 4.05 -4.04
C LEU A 41 1.66 3.01 -3.55
N LEU A 42 0.66 2.68 -4.36
CA LEU A 42 -0.43 1.77 -4.03
C LEU A 42 -0.37 0.56 -4.94
N VAL A 43 -0.56 -0.63 -4.37
CA VAL A 43 -0.55 -1.89 -5.11
C VAL A 43 -1.93 -2.54 -5.00
N GLY A 44 -2.54 -2.81 -6.14
CA GLY A 44 -3.67 -3.72 -6.27
C GLY A 44 -3.28 -4.93 -7.11
N THR A 45 -4.07 -6.00 -7.03
CA THR A 45 -3.92 -7.16 -7.92
C THR A 45 -5.19 -7.41 -8.73
N GLU A 46 -5.05 -7.80 -10.00
CA GLU A 46 -6.17 -7.91 -10.95
C GLU A 46 -7.20 -8.95 -10.51
N ARG A 47 -6.76 -10.02 -9.83
CA ARG A 47 -7.56 -11.16 -9.40
C ARG A 47 -7.71 -11.22 -7.87
N ASP A 48 -7.57 -10.07 -7.20
CA ASP A 48 -7.83 -9.98 -5.76
C ASP A 48 -9.33 -10.03 -5.47
N HIS A 49 -9.77 -11.08 -4.78
CA HIS A 49 -11.15 -11.18 -4.28
C HIS A 49 -11.29 -10.69 -2.83
N ILE A 50 -10.19 -10.51 -2.10
CA ILE A 50 -10.17 -10.03 -0.72
C ILE A 50 -10.19 -8.50 -0.73
N ALA A 51 -9.30 -7.88 -1.53
CA ALA A 51 -9.19 -6.44 -1.70
C ALA A 51 -9.29 -6.07 -3.19
N PRO A 52 -10.51 -6.04 -3.78
CA PRO A 52 -10.69 -5.75 -5.20
C PRO A 52 -9.99 -4.45 -5.61
N TRP A 53 -9.14 -4.50 -6.64
CA TRP A 53 -8.28 -3.35 -7.00
C TRP A 53 -9.08 -2.09 -7.32
N ARG A 54 -10.30 -2.20 -7.86
CA ARG A 54 -11.20 -1.05 -8.09
C ARG A 54 -11.63 -0.37 -6.79
N SER A 55 -11.71 -1.12 -5.69
CA SER A 55 -11.93 -0.56 -4.36
C SER A 55 -10.68 0.16 -3.86
N VAL A 56 -9.50 -0.46 -3.99
CA VAL A 56 -8.20 0.16 -3.67
C VAL A 56 -8.00 1.45 -4.48
N TYR A 57 -8.38 1.45 -5.75
CA TYR A 57 -8.26 2.60 -6.66
C TYR A 57 -9.03 3.84 -6.19
N LYS A 58 -10.06 3.68 -5.34
CA LYS A 58 -10.81 4.81 -4.74
C LYS A 58 -9.93 5.70 -3.86
N ILE A 59 -8.71 5.30 -3.52
CA ILE A 59 -7.72 6.16 -2.87
C ILE A 59 -7.50 7.48 -3.63
N HIS A 60 -7.60 7.48 -4.96
CA HIS A 60 -7.56 8.71 -5.78
C HIS A 60 -8.68 9.70 -5.43
N ASN A 61 -9.78 9.24 -4.82
CA ASN A 61 -10.87 10.11 -4.35
C ASN A 61 -10.67 10.62 -2.92
N LEU A 62 -9.86 9.90 -2.14
CA LEU A 62 -9.66 10.10 -0.71
C LEU A 62 -8.36 10.83 -0.37
N SER A 63 -7.45 10.97 -1.33
CA SER A 63 -6.17 11.66 -1.19
C SER A 63 -6.05 12.82 -2.18
N ASP A 64 -5.20 13.79 -1.85
CA ASP A 64 -4.86 14.99 -2.61
C ASP A 64 -3.34 15.11 -2.88
N THR A 65 -2.61 13.99 -2.77
CA THR A 65 -1.18 13.90 -3.08
C THR A 65 -0.93 13.09 -4.36
N ASP A 66 0.31 13.10 -4.83
CA ASP A 66 0.79 12.24 -5.90
C ASP A 66 0.55 10.76 -5.61
N ILE A 67 -0.02 10.06 -6.58
CA ILE A 67 -0.33 8.63 -6.49
C ILE A 67 0.34 7.89 -7.64
N THR A 68 1.24 6.96 -7.30
CA THR A 68 1.71 5.92 -8.20
C THR A 68 0.90 4.65 -7.95
N PHE A 69 0.06 4.26 -8.91
CA PHE A 69 -0.75 3.06 -8.79
C PHE A 69 -0.12 1.92 -9.58
N VAL A 70 0.08 0.78 -8.91
CA VAL A 70 0.54 -0.50 -9.46
C VAL A 70 -0.63 -1.46 -9.50
N LEU A 71 -0.85 -2.11 -10.63
CA LEU A 71 -1.81 -3.21 -10.77
C LEU A 71 -1.08 -4.46 -11.24
N ALA A 72 -0.87 -5.43 -10.34
CA ALA A 72 -0.20 -6.69 -10.65
C ALA A 72 -1.20 -7.76 -11.16
N SER A 73 -0.76 -8.66 -12.04
CA SER A 73 -1.62 -9.58 -12.80
C SER A 73 -2.40 -10.65 -12.02
N GLY A 74 -2.01 -10.93 -10.78
CA GLY A 74 -2.40 -12.14 -10.06
C GLY A 74 -3.44 -11.89 -8.98
N GLY A 75 -3.50 -12.83 -8.04
CA GLY A 75 -4.38 -12.73 -6.87
C GLY A 75 -3.63 -12.26 -5.62
N HIS A 76 -4.37 -12.14 -4.51
CA HIS A 76 -3.94 -11.51 -3.27
C HIS A 76 -2.50 -11.85 -2.83
N ASN A 77 -2.18 -13.13 -2.61
CA ASN A 77 -0.83 -13.52 -2.17
C ASN A 77 0.13 -13.72 -3.34
N ALA A 78 -0.37 -14.29 -4.44
CA ALA A 78 0.46 -14.78 -5.54
C ALA A 78 1.27 -13.67 -6.21
N ASP A 79 0.74 -12.45 -6.28
CA ASP A 79 1.39 -11.33 -6.97
C ASP A 79 1.64 -10.10 -6.08
N VAL A 80 1.22 -10.10 -4.81
CA VAL A 80 1.86 -9.23 -3.80
C VAL A 80 3.30 -9.73 -3.55
N VAL A 81 3.48 -11.05 -3.42
CA VAL A 81 4.81 -11.69 -3.37
C VAL A 81 5.32 -11.94 -4.79
N SER A 82 5.73 -10.84 -5.44
CA SER A 82 6.17 -10.83 -6.82
C SER A 82 7.69 -10.86 -6.94
N GLU A 83 8.35 -11.96 -6.57
CA GLU A 83 9.78 -12.13 -6.82
C GLU A 83 10.13 -11.95 -8.33
N PRO A 84 11.23 -11.23 -8.67
CA PRO A 84 11.74 -11.15 -10.04
C PRO A 84 12.17 -12.51 -10.61
N GLY A 85 12.06 -12.68 -11.94
CA GLY A 85 12.52 -13.89 -12.63
C GLY A 85 11.45 -14.98 -12.81
N HIS A 86 10.23 -14.78 -12.32
CA HIS A 86 9.11 -15.70 -12.56
C HIS A 86 8.42 -15.39 -13.90
N PRO A 87 8.22 -16.40 -14.78
CA PRO A 87 7.60 -16.21 -16.08
C PRO A 87 6.10 -15.88 -15.94
N HIS A 88 5.53 -15.26 -16.98
CA HIS A 88 4.10 -14.94 -17.12
C HIS A 88 3.50 -13.94 -16.11
N ARG A 89 4.34 -13.26 -15.32
CA ARG A 89 3.92 -12.09 -14.54
C ARG A 89 3.93 -10.84 -15.41
N HIS A 90 2.99 -9.95 -15.14
CA HIS A 90 3.03 -8.59 -15.64
C HIS A 90 2.38 -7.66 -14.61
N PHE A 91 2.64 -6.37 -14.76
CA PHE A 91 1.99 -5.34 -13.98
C PHE A 91 1.71 -4.12 -14.83
N ARG A 92 0.86 -3.22 -14.34
CA ARG A 92 0.64 -1.90 -14.92
C ARG A 92 1.05 -0.86 -13.89
N LEU A 93 1.62 0.23 -14.35
CA LEU A 93 2.08 1.32 -13.50
C LEU A 93 1.65 2.63 -14.13
N ARG A 94 1.10 3.53 -13.32
CA ARG A 94 0.87 4.92 -13.74
C ARG A 94 0.92 5.85 -12.55
N HIS A 95 1.66 6.94 -12.70
CA HIS A 95 1.66 8.07 -11.79
C HIS A 95 0.53 9.04 -12.16
N SER A 96 -0.10 9.61 -11.15
CA SER A 96 -1.06 10.72 -11.26
C SER A 96 -0.59 11.80 -10.29
N ALA A 97 -0.34 13.00 -10.82
CA ALA A 97 0.02 14.15 -10.00
C ALA A 97 -1.17 14.61 -9.14
N ALA A 98 -0.90 15.30 -8.05
CA ALA A 98 -1.93 15.85 -7.16
C ALA A 98 -2.98 16.73 -7.89
N ASP A 99 -2.56 17.47 -8.92
CA ASP A 99 -3.38 18.40 -9.70
C ASP A 99 -3.94 17.81 -11.01
N ASP A 100 -3.65 16.55 -11.31
CA ASP A 100 -4.17 15.87 -12.50
C ASP A 100 -5.70 15.72 -12.44
N ARG A 101 -6.31 15.74 -13.62
CA ARG A 101 -7.72 15.35 -13.76
C ARG A 101 -7.88 13.88 -13.39
N ARG A 102 -8.72 13.61 -12.39
CA ARG A 102 -9.08 12.25 -11.98
C ARG A 102 -9.78 11.52 -13.11
N ILE A 103 -9.34 10.29 -13.35
CA ILE A 103 -9.93 9.37 -14.32
C ILE A 103 -10.50 8.15 -13.59
N GLY A 104 -11.50 7.50 -14.19
CA GLY A 104 -12.08 6.27 -13.63
C GLY A 104 -11.12 5.08 -13.74
N PRO A 105 -11.31 4.03 -12.93
CA PRO A 105 -10.44 2.85 -12.94
C PRO A 105 -10.37 2.16 -14.31
N ASP A 106 -11.47 2.09 -15.05
CA ASP A 106 -11.47 1.46 -16.38
C ASP A 106 -10.70 2.29 -17.40
N GLN A 107 -10.84 3.63 -17.35
CA GLN A 107 -10.03 4.52 -18.17
C GLN A 107 -8.55 4.44 -17.80
N TRP A 108 -8.22 4.39 -16.51
CA TRP A 108 -6.87 4.18 -16.02
C TRP A 108 -6.27 2.87 -16.56
N LEU A 109 -7.04 1.78 -16.54
CA LEU A 109 -6.62 0.47 -17.06
C LEU A 109 -6.28 0.53 -18.56
N THR A 110 -7.06 1.27 -19.34
CA THR A 110 -6.77 1.46 -20.78
C THR A 110 -5.54 2.34 -21.04
N GLN A 111 -5.22 3.26 -20.13
CA GLN A 111 -4.11 4.21 -20.28
C GLN A 111 -2.80 3.71 -19.69
N ALA A 112 -2.82 2.69 -18.82
CA ALA A 112 -1.65 2.09 -18.22
C ALA A 112 -1.28 0.79 -18.97
N PRO A 113 -0.30 0.82 -19.90
CA PRO A 113 0.10 -0.38 -20.64
C PRO A 113 0.71 -1.44 -19.70
N PRO A 114 0.61 -2.73 -20.04
CA PRO A 114 1.25 -3.78 -19.27
C PRO A 114 2.78 -3.72 -19.44
N LEU A 115 3.48 -4.01 -18.36
CA LEU A 115 4.92 -4.15 -18.25
C LEU A 115 5.22 -5.58 -17.79
N ASP A 116 6.16 -6.24 -18.46
CA ASP A 116 6.48 -7.64 -18.18
C ASP A 116 7.27 -7.79 -16.86
N GLY A 117 7.00 -8.89 -16.15
CA GLY A 117 7.73 -9.29 -14.95
C GLY A 117 7.16 -8.75 -13.65
N SER A 118 8.05 -8.59 -12.67
CA SER A 118 7.71 -8.14 -11.32
C SER A 118 7.58 -6.63 -11.22
N TRP A 119 6.67 -6.15 -10.37
CA TRP A 119 6.56 -4.74 -10.00
C TRP A 119 7.60 -4.28 -8.96
N TRP A 120 8.30 -5.20 -8.29
CA TRP A 120 9.29 -4.86 -7.24
C TRP A 120 10.41 -3.94 -7.72
N PRO A 121 11.02 -4.13 -8.93
CA PRO A 121 12.01 -3.19 -9.44
C PRO A 121 11.46 -1.76 -9.58
N ALA A 122 10.24 -1.60 -10.11
CA ALA A 122 9.61 -0.29 -10.23
C ALA A 122 9.33 0.35 -8.85
N TRP A 123 9.00 -0.44 -7.84
CA TRP A 123 8.88 0.03 -6.46
C TRP A 123 10.22 0.46 -5.86
N LEU A 124 11.29 -0.30 -6.10
CA LEU A 124 12.65 0.08 -5.68
C LEU A 124 13.10 1.39 -6.33
N ASP A 125 12.84 1.57 -7.63
CA ASP A 125 13.14 2.82 -8.34
C ASP A 125 12.33 3.99 -7.79
N TRP A 126 11.03 3.77 -7.51
CA TRP A 126 10.18 4.77 -6.88
C TRP A 126 10.71 5.16 -5.49
N LEU A 127 11.09 4.18 -4.66
CA LEU A 127 11.68 4.44 -3.34
C LEU A 127 13.01 5.20 -3.45
N ALA A 128 13.87 4.82 -4.40
CA ALA A 128 15.15 5.49 -4.63
C ALA A 128 14.95 6.96 -5.02
N GLY A 129 13.96 7.25 -5.87
CA GLY A 129 13.59 8.63 -6.25
C GLY A 129 13.02 9.47 -5.10
N HIS A 130 12.43 8.84 -4.09
CA HIS A 130 11.88 9.50 -2.90
C HIS A 130 12.79 9.41 -1.66
N SER A 131 13.99 8.86 -1.81
CA SER A 131 14.98 8.72 -0.74
C SER A 131 16.12 9.72 -0.91
N SER A 132 16.90 9.93 0.15
CA SER A 132 18.13 10.72 0.06
C SER A 132 19.10 10.09 -0.95
N ALA A 133 19.59 10.90 -1.90
CA ALA A 133 20.65 10.49 -2.82
C ALA A 133 21.96 10.14 -2.09
N ARG A 134 22.20 10.75 -0.92
CA ARG A 134 23.36 10.44 -0.07
C ARG A 134 23.05 9.19 0.74
N ARG A 135 23.78 8.12 0.44
CA ARG A 135 23.84 6.93 1.30
C ARG A 135 24.74 7.21 2.50
N ILE A 136 24.29 6.79 3.67
CA ILE A 136 25.07 6.82 4.90
C ILE A 136 25.19 5.39 5.44
N ALA A 137 26.25 5.11 6.19
CA ALA A 137 26.32 3.86 6.93
C ALA A 137 25.16 3.83 7.95
N PRO A 138 24.52 2.68 8.17
CA PRO A 138 23.52 2.58 9.23
C PRO A 138 24.17 2.93 10.57
N PRO A 139 23.45 3.63 11.46
CA PRO A 139 23.94 3.83 12.82
C PRO A 139 24.14 2.47 13.50
N ALA A 140 25.07 2.40 14.47
CA ALA A 140 25.21 1.21 15.29
C ALA A 140 23.86 0.88 15.93
N PHE A 141 23.43 -0.37 15.83
CA PHE A 141 22.19 -0.82 16.44
C PHE A 141 22.34 -0.77 17.95
N GLN A 142 21.77 0.25 18.58
CA GLN A 142 21.69 0.35 20.03
C GLN A 142 20.34 -0.25 20.45
N ALA A 143 20.32 -1.54 20.79
CA ALA A 143 19.17 -2.12 21.47
C ALA A 143 18.95 -1.31 22.76
N GLY A 144 17.79 -0.67 22.88
CA GLY A 144 17.45 0.17 24.02
C GLY A 144 17.26 -0.68 25.27
N GLY A 145 18.35 -1.08 25.92
CA GLY A 145 18.37 -1.55 27.31
C GLY A 145 18.09 -3.02 27.59
N GLU A 146 17.76 -3.86 26.61
CA GLU A 146 17.63 -5.32 26.79
C GLU A 146 18.19 -6.06 25.56
N ASP A 147 18.86 -7.20 25.79
CA ASP A 147 19.33 -8.11 24.73
C ASP A 147 18.11 -8.72 24.01
N LEU A 148 17.66 -8.04 22.95
CA LEU A 148 16.61 -8.57 22.08
C LEU A 148 17.11 -9.81 21.32
N PRO A 149 16.26 -10.83 21.10
CA PRO A 149 16.65 -12.00 20.32
C PRO A 149 16.89 -11.63 18.85
N ASP A 150 17.69 -12.44 18.17
CA ASP A 150 17.84 -12.34 16.71
C ASP A 150 16.48 -12.44 16.00
N ALA A 151 16.37 -11.79 14.85
CA ALA A 151 15.22 -11.94 13.97
C ALA A 151 14.99 -13.44 13.64
N PRO A 152 13.75 -13.93 13.62
CA PRO A 152 12.48 -13.18 13.61
C PRO A 152 11.87 -12.89 15.00
N GLY A 153 12.59 -13.15 16.10
CA GLY A 153 12.07 -13.01 17.46
C GLY A 153 11.06 -14.10 17.84
N THR A 154 10.32 -13.91 18.94
CA THR A 154 9.46 -14.97 19.51
C THR A 154 7.98 -14.85 19.18
N TYR A 155 7.48 -13.64 18.88
CA TYR A 155 6.05 -13.38 18.69
C TYR A 155 5.47 -14.10 17.46
N VAL A 156 6.27 -14.32 16.42
CA VAL A 156 5.84 -15.05 15.21
C VAL A 156 5.52 -16.53 15.49
N TYR A 157 6.02 -17.09 16.59
CA TYR A 157 5.83 -18.49 16.99
C TYR A 157 4.71 -18.69 18.03
N GLN A 158 4.01 -17.62 18.44
CA GLN A 158 2.91 -17.73 19.39
C GLN A 158 1.67 -18.32 18.69
N HIS A 159 1.04 -19.30 19.32
CA HIS A 159 -0.15 -20.02 18.85
C HIS A 159 -1.42 -19.59 19.59
#